data_AF-A0AAE7E5V6-F1
#
_entry.id   AF-A0AAE7E5V6-F1
#
_cell.length_a   1.000
_cell.length_b   1.000
_cell.length_c   1.000
_cell.angle_alpha   90.00
_cell.angle_beta   90.00
_cell.angle_gamma   90.00
#
_symmetry.space_group_name_H-M   'P 1'
#
loop_
_entity.id
_entity.type
_entity.pdbx_description
1 polymer ?
#
loop_
_entity_poly.entity_id
_entity_poly.type
_entity_poly.pdbx_seq_one_letter_code
_entity_poly.pdbx_strand_id
1 'polypeptide(L)'
;MDYFKKAYEWATTFDFQPIQIEYASKLALKMLDDSCQMSSHDREVFFNVYDAICDRSDISLDDDVNRLIILARDRNTIYSKPEFANIVHACKEEIIPTMIRDDMKAYKAMVRKNLGMN
;
A
#
# COMPACT_ATOMS: atom_id res chain seq x y z
N MET A 1 -5.98 20.37 4.17
CA MET A 1 -4.72 19.66 4.49
C MET A 1 -4.47 18.69 3.36
N ASP A 2 -3.27 18.70 2.80
CA ASP A 2 -2.86 17.70 1.81
C ASP A 2 -2.53 16.39 2.54
N TYR A 3 -3.54 15.52 2.69
CA TYR A 3 -3.37 14.23 3.37
C TYR A 3 -2.36 13.33 2.66
N PHE A 4 -2.14 13.51 1.36
CA PHE A 4 -1.24 12.69 0.56
C PHE A 4 0.22 12.99 0.91
N LYS A 5 0.59 14.27 0.85
CA LYS A 5 1.91 14.73 1.30
C LYS A 5 2.16 14.38 2.77
N LYS A 6 1.16 14.61 3.64
CA LYS A 6 1.25 14.26 5.06
C LYS A 6 1.47 12.75 5.27
N ALA A 7 0.78 11.91 4.50
CA ALA A 7 0.93 10.46 4.56
C ALA A 7 2.34 10.00 4.21
N TYR A 8 2.88 10.54 3.12
CA TYR A 8 4.25 10.27 2.69
C TYR A 8 5.26 10.71 3.75
N GLU A 9 5.23 11.99 4.15
CA GLU A 9 6.19 12.57 5.12
C GLU A 9 6.17 11.82 6.46
N TRP A 10 4.99 11.51 6.99
CA TRP A 10 4.87 10.73 8.22
C TRP A 10 5.49 9.32 8.07
N ALA A 11 5.17 8.62 6.99
CA ALA A 11 5.63 7.24 6.79
C ALA A 11 7.16 7.15 6.57
N THR A 12 7.82 8.20 6.05
CA THR A 12 9.29 8.21 5.93
C THR A 12 10.02 8.14 7.27
N THR A 13 9.37 8.49 8.38
CA THR A 13 9.98 8.56 9.72
C THR A 13 9.32 7.65 10.76
N PHE A 14 8.17 7.06 10.45
CA PHE A 14 7.44 6.21 11.38
C PHE A 14 8.13 4.85 11.60
N ASP A 15 8.22 4.38 12.83
CA ASP A 15 8.81 3.08 13.16
C ASP A 15 7.82 1.94 12.89
N PHE A 16 7.77 1.48 11.64
CA PHE A 16 6.87 0.40 11.23
C PHE A 16 7.34 -0.95 11.78
N GLN A 17 6.41 -1.69 12.36
CA GLN A 17 6.61 -3.10 12.68
C GLN A 17 6.58 -3.96 11.40
N PRO A 18 7.27 -5.12 11.35
CA PRO A 18 7.33 -5.98 10.16
C PRO A 18 5.94 -6.32 9.60
N ILE A 19 4.98 -6.61 10.47
CA ILE A 19 3.59 -6.89 10.08
C ILE A 19 2.94 -5.68 9.40
N GLN A 20 3.25 -4.45 9.81
CA GLN A 20 2.66 -3.26 9.21
C GLN A 20 3.22 -3.02 7.80
N ILE A 21 4.50 -3.33 7.57
CA ILE A 21 5.16 -3.28 6.25
C ILE A 21 4.54 -4.32 5.31
N GLU A 22 4.32 -5.54 5.82
CA GLU A 22 3.63 -6.60 5.09
C GLU A 22 2.22 -6.14 4.67
N TYR A 23 1.43 -5.58 5.59
CA TYR A 23 0.08 -5.11 5.26
C TYR A 23 0.05 -3.87 4.38
N ALA A 24 1.07 -3.01 4.41
CA ALA A 24 1.24 -1.94 3.45
C ALA A 24 1.37 -2.50 2.02
N SER A 25 2.23 -3.52 1.86
CA SER A 25 2.47 -4.20 0.57
C SER A 25 1.22 -4.93 0.08
N LYS A 26 0.58 -5.73 0.94
CA LYS A 26 -0.65 -6.47 0.58
C LYS A 26 -1.80 -5.53 0.23
N LEU A 27 -1.92 -4.39 0.92
CA LEU A 27 -2.94 -3.38 0.59
C LEU A 27 -2.63 -2.69 -0.74
N ALA A 28 -1.37 -2.35 -1.02
CA ALA A 28 -0.95 -1.79 -2.31
C ALA A 28 -1.28 -2.76 -3.47
N LEU A 29 -0.96 -4.04 -3.34
CA LEU A 29 -1.34 -5.07 -4.32
C LEU A 29 -2.85 -5.10 -4.56
N LYS A 30 -3.65 -5.10 -3.49
CA LYS A 30 -5.12 -5.09 -3.59
C LYS A 30 -5.66 -3.84 -4.30
N MET A 31 -5.01 -2.70 -4.13
CA MET A 31 -5.42 -1.45 -4.76
C MET A 31 -5.07 -1.41 -6.26
N LEU A 32 -3.96 -2.04 -6.67
CA LEU A 32 -3.54 -2.11 -8.07
C LEU A 32 -4.45 -3.00 -8.94
N ASP A 33 -5.09 -4.00 -8.35
CA ASP A 33 -6.05 -4.91 -9.01
C ASP A 33 -7.43 -4.26 -9.26
N ASP A 34 -7.64 -3.01 -8.85
CA ASP A 34 -8.89 -2.25 -8.93
C ASP A 34 -10.14 -2.91 -8.29
N SER A 35 -10.02 -4.11 -7.72
CA SER A 35 -11.08 -4.79 -6.94
C SER A 35 -11.28 -4.21 -5.54
N CYS A 36 -10.58 -3.10 -5.22
CA CYS A 36 -10.63 -2.46 -3.92
C CYS A 36 -11.84 -1.51 -3.78
N GLN A 37 -12.66 -1.72 -2.75
CA GLN A 37 -13.81 -0.85 -2.44
C GLN A 37 -13.44 0.48 -1.74
N MET A 38 -12.14 0.80 -1.62
CA MET A 38 -11.70 2.06 -1.04
C MET A 38 -11.97 3.22 -1.99
N SER A 39 -12.32 4.38 -1.42
CA SER A 39 -12.45 5.62 -2.18
C SER A 39 -11.11 6.01 -2.82
N SER A 40 -11.15 6.77 -3.92
CA SER A 40 -9.94 7.28 -4.58
C SER A 40 -9.03 8.03 -3.60
N HIS A 41 -9.62 8.82 -2.70
CA HIS A 41 -8.89 9.55 -1.67
C HIS A 41 -8.13 8.61 -0.72
N ASP A 42 -8.80 7.58 -0.20
CA ASP A 42 -8.15 6.60 0.66
C ASP A 42 -7.05 5.85 -0.09
N ARG A 43 -7.30 5.42 -1.34
CA ARG A 43 -6.29 4.73 -2.16
C ARG A 43 -5.03 5.56 -2.30
N GLU A 44 -5.18 6.84 -2.60
CA GLU A 44 -4.07 7.77 -2.76
C GLU A 44 -3.30 7.98 -1.44
N VAL A 45 -3.99 8.10 -0.31
CA VAL A 45 -3.35 8.14 1.02
C VAL A 45 -2.50 6.90 1.28
N PHE A 46 -3.06 5.70 1.07
CA PHE A 46 -2.35 4.45 1.36
C PHE A 46 -1.23 4.16 0.35
N PHE A 47 -1.35 4.60 -0.90
CA PHE A 47 -0.22 4.56 -1.83
C PHE A 47 0.92 5.49 -1.40
N ASN A 48 0.62 6.70 -0.93
CA ASN A 48 1.67 7.59 -0.41
C ASN A 48 2.40 7.00 0.81
N VAL A 49 1.68 6.27 1.68
CA VAL A 49 2.33 5.52 2.77
C VAL A 49 3.24 4.42 2.21
N TYR A 50 2.76 3.63 1.25
CA TYR A 50 3.55 2.55 0.64
C TYR A 50 4.78 3.09 -0.11
N ASP A 51 4.63 4.15 -0.89
CA ASP A 51 5.73 4.78 -1.64
C ASP A 51 6.81 5.30 -0.67
N ALA A 52 6.42 5.90 0.45
CA ALA A 52 7.35 6.32 1.49
C ALA A 52 8.10 5.15 2.16
N ILE A 53 7.46 4.00 2.34
CA ILE A 53 8.12 2.78 2.83
C ILE A 53 9.12 2.25 1.79
N CYS A 54 8.77 2.28 0.51
CA CYS A 54 9.67 1.85 -0.58
C CYS A 54 10.92 2.74 -0.70
N ASP A 55 10.77 4.04 -0.48
CA ASP A 55 11.84 5.01 -0.65
C ASP A 55 12.77 5.09 0.59
N ARG A 56 12.51 4.29 1.63
CA ARG A 56 13.33 4.17 2.84
C ARG A 56 14.48 3.18 2.65
N SER A 57 15.71 3.64 2.93
CA SER A 57 16.92 2.81 2.84
C SER A 57 17.07 1.78 3.97
N ASP A 58 16.35 1.96 5.08
CA ASP A 58 16.40 1.08 6.25
C ASP A 58 15.35 -0.04 6.23
N ILE A 59 14.46 -0.05 5.24
CA ILE A 59 13.46 -1.10 5.02
C ILE A 59 13.80 -1.87 3.74
N SER A 60 13.85 -3.20 3.84
CA SER A 60 14.09 -4.07 2.69
C SER A 60 12.79 -4.68 2.19
N LEU A 61 12.39 -4.35 0.96
CA LEU A 61 11.21 -4.89 0.26
C LEU A 61 11.64 -5.73 -0.96
N ASP A 62 12.52 -6.69 -0.76
CA ASP A 62 13.14 -7.47 -1.85
C ASP A 62 12.39 -8.74 -2.24
N ASP A 63 11.15 -8.89 -1.77
CA ASP A 63 10.29 -10.01 -2.16
C ASP A 63 9.62 -9.77 -3.53
N ASP A 64 9.22 -10.86 -4.17
CA ASP A 64 8.64 -10.83 -5.52
C ASP A 64 7.31 -10.05 -5.58
N VAL A 65 6.55 -10.00 -4.48
CA VAL A 65 5.30 -9.23 -4.43
C VAL A 65 5.61 -7.74 -4.47
N ASN A 66 6.55 -7.26 -3.67
CA ASN A 66 6.96 -5.86 -3.68
C ASN A 66 7.61 -5.44 -5.01
N ARG A 67 8.45 -6.31 -5.59
CA ARG A 67 9.00 -6.08 -6.94
C ARG A 67 7.88 -5.92 -7.98
N LEU A 68 6.86 -6.78 -7.95
CA LEU A 68 5.69 -6.66 -8.84
C LEU A 68 4.94 -5.35 -8.62
N ILE A 69 4.65 -4.99 -7.37
CA ILE A 69 3.93 -3.76 -7.04
C ILE A 69 4.71 -2.55 -7.58
N ILE A 70 6.02 -2.45 -7.31
CA ILE A 70 6.88 -1.35 -7.79
C ILE A 70 6.87 -1.25 -9.31
N LEU A 71 6.92 -2.37 -10.03
CA LEU A 71 6.86 -2.40 -11.49
C LEU A 71 5.49 -1.97 -12.03
N ALA A 72 4.42 -2.50 -11.45
CA ALA A 72 3.04 -2.28 -11.88
C ALA A 72 2.48 -0.90 -11.46
N ARG A 73 3.04 -0.29 -10.41
CA ARG A 73 2.60 1.01 -9.88
C ARG A 73 2.90 2.13 -10.88
N ASP A 74 1.87 2.89 -11.22
CA ASP A 74 2.02 4.22 -11.81
C ASP A 74 1.87 5.29 -10.72
N ARG A 75 2.99 5.84 -10.24
CA ARG A 75 3.00 6.84 -9.16
C ARG A 75 2.22 8.13 -9.49
N ASN A 76 1.84 8.36 -10.76
CA ASN A 76 1.04 9.52 -11.16
C ASN A 76 -0.48 9.28 -11.09
N THR A 77 -0.92 8.05 -10.86
CA THR A 77 -2.34 7.68 -10.80
C THR A 77 -2.62 6.81 -9.59
N ILE A 78 -3.88 6.42 -9.35
CA ILE A 78 -4.25 5.41 -8.33
C ILE A 78 -4.42 4.01 -8.93
N TYR A 79 -4.05 3.81 -10.19
CA TYR A 79 -4.23 2.56 -10.92
C TYR A 79 -2.88 1.90 -11.22
N SER A 80 -2.93 0.63 -11.62
CA SER A 80 -1.79 -0.06 -12.19
C SER A 80 -1.57 0.34 -13.65
N LYS A 81 -0.33 0.19 -14.11
CA LYS A 81 -0.01 0.24 -15.54
C LYS A 81 -0.74 -0.91 -16.26
N PRO A 82 -1.47 -0.66 -17.37
CA PRO A 82 -2.34 -1.67 -17.99
C PRO A 82 -1.65 -2.98 -18.36
N GLU A 83 -0.38 -2.93 -18.74
CA GLU A 83 0.41 -4.10 -19.14
C GLU A 83 0.67 -5.10 -17.99
N PHE A 84 0.51 -4.69 -16.73
CA PHE A 84 0.68 -5.55 -15.55
C PHE A 84 -0.63 -6.04 -14.96
N ALA A 85 -1.79 -5.61 -15.47
CA ALA A 85 -3.10 -5.86 -14.86
C ALA A 85 -3.37 -7.36 -14.60
N ASN A 86 -3.10 -8.22 -15.60
CA ASN A 86 -3.32 -9.66 -15.46
C ASN A 86 -2.38 -10.32 -14.43
N ILE A 87 -1.14 -9.84 -14.34
CA ILE A 87 -0.13 -10.39 -13.42
C ILE A 87 -0.46 -9.97 -11.98
N VAL A 88 -0.83 -8.70 -11.79
CA VAL A 88 -1.32 -8.17 -10.51
C VAL A 88 -2.54 -8.95 -10.05
N HIS A 89 -3.51 -9.20 -10.94
CA HIS A 89 -4.71 -9.96 -10.61
C HIS A 89 -4.38 -11.37 -10.13
N ALA A 90 -3.54 -12.10 -10.87
CA ALA A 90 -3.11 -13.45 -10.49
C ALA A 90 -2.39 -13.48 -9.13
N CYS A 91 -1.41 -12.59 -8.93
CA CYS A 91 -0.69 -12.49 -7.66
C CYS A 91 -1.62 -12.15 -6.49
N LYS A 92 -2.58 -11.24 -6.71
CA LYS A 92 -3.60 -10.89 -5.73
C LYS A 92 -4.44 -12.12 -5.33
N GLU A 93 -4.88 -12.93 -6.27
CA GLU A 93 -5.68 -14.14 -5.98
C GLU A 93 -4.92 -15.15 -5.12
N GLU A 94 -3.59 -15.20 -5.20
CA GLU A 94 -2.75 -16.05 -4.35
C GLU A 94 -2.53 -15.45 -2.95
N ILE A 95 -2.24 -14.15 -2.87
CA ILE A 95 -1.79 -13.49 -1.63
C ILE A 95 -2.96 -13.08 -0.74
N ILE A 96 -4.01 -12.45 -1.29
CA ILE A 96 -5.08 -11.84 -0.49
C ILE A 96 -5.85 -12.85 0.38
N PRO A 97 -6.11 -14.11 -0.03
CA PRO A 97 -6.76 -15.09 0.83
C PRO A 97 -6.00 -15.38 2.14
N THR A 98 -4.68 -15.14 2.17
CA THR A 98 -3.85 -15.31 3.37
C THR A 98 -3.93 -14.13 4.34
N MET A 99 -4.57 -13.02 3.95
CA MET A 99 -4.69 -11.84 4.81
C MET A 99 -5.64 -12.09 5.97
N ILE A 100 -5.18 -11.73 7.17
CA ILE A 100 -6.03 -11.68 8.35
C ILE A 100 -6.77 -10.34 8.35
N ARG A 101 -8.09 -10.41 8.39
CA ARG A 101 -8.97 -9.24 8.29
C ARG A 101 -8.72 -8.22 9.39
N ASP A 102 -8.45 -8.69 10.61
CA ASP A 102 -8.28 -7.83 11.77
C ASP A 102 -6.95 -7.07 11.73
N ASP A 103 -5.87 -7.70 11.28
CA ASP A 103 -4.60 -7.03 11.07
C ASP A 103 -4.69 -5.96 9.96
N MET A 104 -5.37 -6.26 8.86
CA MET A 104 -5.64 -5.26 7.81
C MET A 104 -6.41 -4.06 8.36
N LYS A 105 -7.42 -4.31 9.21
CA LYS A 105 -8.18 -3.22 9.86
C LYS A 105 -7.29 -2.44 10.81
N ALA A 106 -6.46 -3.10 11.60
CA ALA A 106 -5.54 -2.47 12.55
C ALA A 106 -4.52 -1.58 11.82
N TYR A 107 -3.93 -2.07 10.73
CA TYR A 107 -3.03 -1.27 9.89
C TYR A 107 -3.72 -0.01 9.35
N LYS A 108 -4.91 -0.15 8.76
CA LYS A 108 -5.66 1.01 8.24
C LYS A 108 -6.05 2.01 9.32
N ALA A 109 -6.45 1.52 10.51
CA ALA A 109 -6.78 2.37 11.65
C ALA A 109 -5.54 3.12 12.16
N MET A 110 -4.39 2.46 12.21
CA MET A 110 -3.12 3.08 12.60
C MET A 110 -2.73 4.22 11.64
N VAL A 111 -2.81 3.99 10.32
CA VAL A 111 -2.53 5.04 9.33
C VAL A 111 -3.48 6.22 9.53
N ARG A 112 -4.80 5.98 9.52
CA ARG A 112 -5.82 7.04 9.67
C ARG A 112 -5.64 7.86 10.95
N LYS A 113 -5.38 7.18 12.07
CA LYS A 113 -5.14 7.82 13.38
C LYS A 113 -3.95 8.77 13.31
N ASN A 114 -2.82 8.33 12.75
CA ASN A 114 -1.61 9.16 12.65
C ASN A 114 -1.79 10.33 11.68
N LEU A 115 -2.66 10.20 10.68
CA LEU A 115 -2.99 11.29 9.76
C LEU A 115 -4.09 12.22 10.28
N GLY A 116 -4.74 11.89 11.40
CA GLY A 116 -5.87 12.66 11.93
C GLY A 116 -7.13 12.56 11.06
N MET A 117 -7.26 11.47 10.31
CA MET A 117 -8.46 11.15 9.54
C MET A 117 -9.45 10.47 10.48
N ASN A 118 -10.47 11.19 10.93
CA ASN A 118 -11.55 10.68 11.77
C ASN A 118 -12.69 10.11 10.92
#